data_AF-A0A2N7YEG9-F1
#
_entry.id   AF-A0A2N7YEG9-F1
#
_cell.length_a   1.000
_cell.length_b   1.000
_cell.length_c   1.000
_cell.angle_alpha   90.00
_cell.angle_beta   90.00
_cell.angle_gamma   90.00
#
_symmetry.space_group_name_H-M   'P 1'
#
loop_
_entity.id
_entity.type
_entity.pdbx_description
1 polymer ?
#
loop_
_entity_poly.entity_id
_entity_poly.type
_entity_poly.pdbx_seq_one_letter_code
_entity_poly.pdbx_strand_id
1 'polypeptide(L)'
;VMAGAHCVVVECQESRIDFRMRTRYVDHKARSIEEALAIIERATEPTSVGLLGNAAELIPKFVAIAKSGGPRPSAVTDQTSAHDLVNG
;
A
#
# COMPACT_ATOMS: atom_id res chain seq x y z
N VAL A 1 -8.68 4.10 6.21
CA VAL A 1 -9.90 3.42 6.68
C VAL A 1 -10.95 4.37 7.24
N MET A 2 -10.65 5.13 8.30
CA MET A 2 -11.61 6.02 8.98
C MET A 2 -12.35 7.02 8.08
N ALA A 3 -11.77 7.40 6.93
CA ALA A 3 -12.40 8.25 5.91
C ALA A 3 -13.29 7.49 4.90
N GLY A 4 -13.61 6.21 5.14
CA GLY A 4 -14.47 5.41 4.25
C GLY A 4 -13.76 4.82 3.02
N ALA A 5 -12.43 4.88 2.95
CA ALA A 5 -11.64 4.42 1.80
C ALA A 5 -10.77 3.21 2.14
N HIS A 6 -10.65 2.30 1.16
CA HIS A 6 -9.60 1.29 1.15
C HIS A 6 -8.24 1.92 0.82
N CYS A 7 -7.16 1.35 1.34
CA CYS A 7 -5.83 1.90 1.18
C CYS A 7 -4.79 0.80 0.99
N VAL A 8 -3.88 0.98 0.03
CA VAL A 8 -2.65 0.21 -0.10
C VAL A 8 -1.49 1.11 0.27
N VAL A 9 -0.67 0.68 1.23
CA VAL A 9 0.49 1.43 1.74
C VAL A 9 1.75 0.63 1.41
N VAL A 10 2.63 1.19 0.59
CA VAL A 10 3.92 0.55 0.26
C VAL A 10 4.93 0.84 1.37
N GLU A 11 5.60 -0.20 1.86
CA GLU A 11 6.63 -0.12 2.90
C GLU A 11 7.74 -1.13 2.61
N CYS A 12 9.00 -0.70 2.68
CA CYS A 12 10.15 -1.54 2.33
C CYS A 12 10.63 -2.41 3.49
N GLN A 13 10.30 -2.05 4.74
CA GLN A 13 10.67 -2.79 5.93
C GLN A 13 9.48 -3.57 6.49
N GLU A 14 9.54 -4.91 6.40
CA GLU A 14 8.47 -5.79 6.90
C GLU A 14 8.17 -5.55 8.40
N SER A 15 9.20 -5.30 9.20
CA SER A 15 9.05 -4.99 10.64
C SER A 15 8.20 -3.75 10.92
N ARG A 16 8.20 -2.76 10.01
CA ARG A 16 7.33 -1.58 10.14
C ARG A 16 5.88 -1.92 9.85
N ILE A 17 5.61 -2.74 8.84
CA ILE A 17 4.25 -3.25 8.56
C ILE A 17 3.74 -4.05 9.76
N ASP A 18 4.55 -4.98 10.27
CA ASP A 18 4.19 -5.82 11.41
C ASP A 18 3.92 -4.98 12.67
N PHE A 19 4.70 -3.92 12.90
CA PHE A 19 4.44 -2.97 13.97
C PHE A 19 3.05 -2.33 13.81
N ARG A 20 2.71 -1.84 12.60
CA ARG A 20 1.43 -1.18 12.34
C ARG A 20 0.26 -2.15 12.49
N MET A 21 0.42 -3.39 12.05
CA MET A 21 -0.57 -4.46 12.25
C MET A 21 -0.80 -4.72 13.74
N ARG A 22 0.28 -4.90 14.52
CA ARG A 22 0.18 -5.11 15.98
C ARG A 22 -0.54 -3.96 16.68
N THR A 23 -0.31 -2.73 16.23
CA THR A 23 -0.98 -1.53 16.77
C THR A 23 -2.34 -1.23 16.13
N ARG A 24 -2.85 -2.09 15.24
CA ARG A 24 -4.14 -1.94 14.52
C ARG A 24 -4.27 -0.67 13.67
N TYR A 25 -3.15 -0.22 13.10
CA TYR A 25 -3.12 0.85 12.10
C TYR A 25 -3.14 0.32 10.65
N VAL A 26 -2.85 -0.97 10.45
CA VAL A 26 -2.91 -1.68 9.17
C VAL A 26 -3.65 -3.01 9.39
N ASP A 27 -4.57 -3.36 8.50
CA ASP A 27 -5.44 -4.54 8.65
C ASP A 27 -4.79 -5.80 8.06
N HIS A 28 -4.19 -5.69 6.88
CA HIS A 28 -3.55 -6.81 6.17
C HIS A 28 -2.14 -6.49 5.71
N LYS A 29 -1.35 -7.54 5.46
CA LYS A 29 -0.05 -7.47 4.80
C LYS A 29 -0.08 -8.27 3.51
N ALA A 30 0.51 -7.73 2.45
CA ALA A 30 0.68 -8.37 1.17
C ALA A 30 2.15 -8.31 0.71
N ARG A 31 2.56 -9.26 -0.14
CA ARG A 31 3.90 -9.35 -0.73
C ARG A 31 3.90 -9.15 -2.24
N SER A 32 2.74 -8.96 -2.85
CA SER A 32 2.62 -8.61 -4.27
C SER A 32 1.45 -7.66 -4.52
N ILE A 33 1.48 -6.96 -5.67
CA ILE A 33 0.41 -6.05 -6.07
C ILE A 33 -0.89 -6.84 -6.27
N GLU A 34 -0.80 -8.03 -6.84
CA GLU A 34 -1.93 -8.93 -7.10
C GLU A 34 -2.60 -9.34 -5.80
N GLU A 35 -1.82 -9.73 -4.79
CA GLU A 35 -2.34 -10.07 -3.47
C GLU A 35 -3.01 -8.85 -2.80
N ALA A 36 -2.36 -7.68 -2.85
CA ALA A 36 -2.92 -6.46 -2.28
C ALA A 36 -4.25 -6.08 -2.93
N LEU A 37 -4.34 -6.14 -4.26
CA LEU A 37 -5.57 -5.83 -5.00
C LEU A 37 -6.66 -6.87 -4.74
N ALA A 38 -6.32 -8.16 -4.64
CA ALA A 38 -7.28 -9.21 -4.31
C ALA A 38 -7.88 -9.05 -2.91
N ILE A 39 -7.11 -8.56 -1.93
CA ILE A 39 -7.63 -8.22 -0.60
C ILE A 39 -8.63 -7.07 -0.70
N ILE A 40 -8.27 -5.99 -1.42
CA ILE A 40 -9.12 -4.81 -1.60
C ILE A 40 -10.42 -5.18 -2.32
N GLU A 41 -10.36 -6.02 -3.36
CA GLU A 41 -11.52 -6.47 -4.13
C GLU A 41 -12.52 -7.28 -3.28
N ARG A 42 -12.03 -8.07 -2.32
CA ARG A 42 -12.86 -8.90 -1.44
C ARG A 42 -13.36 -8.17 -0.20
N ALA A 43 -12.81 -7.00 0.10
CA ALA A 43 -13.14 -6.26 1.31
C ALA A 43 -14.56 -5.67 1.21
N THR A 44 -15.43 -6.03 2.17
CA THR A 44 -16.79 -5.49 2.27
C THR A 44 -16.87 -4.17 3.03
N GLU A 45 -15.78 -3.80 3.71
CA GLU A 45 -15.65 -2.58 4.48
C GLU A 45 -14.30 -1.91 4.17
N PRO A 46 -14.16 -0.59 4.41
CA PRO A 46 -12.89 0.11 4.24
C PRO A 46 -11.76 -0.67 4.92
N THR A 47 -10.67 -0.92 4.19
CA THR A 47 -9.59 -1.83 4.63
C THR A 47 -8.24 -1.28 4.21
N SER A 48 -7.23 -1.46 5.04
CA SER A 48 -5.84 -1.06 4.78
C SER A 48 -4.91 -2.26 4.58
N VAL A 49 -4.07 -2.19 3.56
CA VAL A 49 -3.12 -3.24 3.18
C VAL A 49 -1.71 -2.66 3.14
N GLY A 50 -0.83 -3.15 4.00
CA GLY A 50 0.61 -2.91 3.91
C GLY A 50 1.23 -3.81 2.85
N LEU A 51 1.71 -3.24 1.75
CA LEU A 51 2.38 -3.96 0.66
C LEU A 51 3.89 -3.88 0.83
N LEU A 52 4.53 -5.02 1.08
CA LEU A 52 5.98 -5.11 1.22
C LEU A 52 6.66 -4.87 -0.14
N GLY A 53 7.51 -3.85 -0.22
CA GLY A 53 8.35 -3.56 -1.38
C GLY A 53 8.81 -2.12 -1.45
N ASN A 54 9.54 -1.77 -2.50
CA ASN A 54 10.04 -0.41 -2.71
C ASN A 54 9.02 0.42 -3.52
N ALA A 55 8.63 1.59 -3.01
CA ALA A 55 7.72 2.50 -3.70
C ALA A 55 8.25 2.90 -5.09
N ALA A 56 9.55 3.12 -5.24
CA ALA A 56 10.17 3.47 -6.52
C ALA A 56 10.01 2.36 -7.58
N GLU A 57 9.85 1.10 -7.16
CA GLU A 57 9.64 -0.04 -8.06
C GLU A 57 8.15 -0.36 -8.27
N LEU A 58 7.34 -0.23 -7.22
CA LEU A 58 5.94 -0.63 -7.24
C LEU A 58 5.02 0.42 -7.84
N ILE A 59 5.26 1.72 -7.59
CA ILE A 59 4.42 2.79 -8.13
C ILE A 59 4.42 2.81 -9.68
N PRO A 60 5.55 2.64 -10.38
CA PRO A 60 5.54 2.48 -11.84
C PRO A 60 4.70 1.29 -12.32
N LYS A 61 4.67 0.17 -11.58
CA LYS A 61 3.84 -0.99 -11.91
C LYS A 61 2.35 -0.68 -11.72
N PHE A 62 1.97 -0.01 -10.64
CA PHE A 62 0.59 0.49 -10.46
C PHE A 62 0.17 1.43 -11.59
N VAL A 63 1.06 2.32 -12.05
CA VAL A 63 0.79 3.20 -13.20
C VAL A 63 0.57 2.38 -14.48
N ALA A 64 1.39 1.35 -14.72
CA ALA A 64 1.22 0.46 -15.88
C ALA A 64 -0.14 -0.26 -15.85
N ILE A 65 -0.53 -0.80 -14.69
CA ILE A 65 -1.84 -1.45 -14.48
C ILE A 65 -2.98 -0.47 -14.75
N ALA A 66 -2.93 0.74 -14.18
CA ALA A 66 -3.97 1.75 -14.41
C ALA A 66 -4.07 2.17 -15.88
N LYS A 67 -2.94 2.25 -16.59
CA LYS A 67 -2.90 2.55 -18.04
C LYS A 67 -3.45 1.42 -18.91
N SER A 68 -3.31 0.17 -18.48
CA SER A 68 -3.87 -0.99 -19.19
C SER A 68 -5.33 -1.27 -18.85
N GLY A 69 -6.02 -0.35 -18.17
CA GLY A 69 -7.44 -0.48 -17.80
C GLY A 69 -7.70 -1.20 -16.47
N GLY A 70 -6.66 -1.46 -15.68
CA GLY A 70 -6.79 -1.99 -14.33
C GLY A 70 -7.22 -0.94 -13.29
N PRO A 71 -7.29 -1.32 -12.01
CA PRO A 71 -7.72 -0.43 -10.93
C PRO A 71 -6.91 0.87 -10.88
N ARG A 72 -7.61 2.01 -10.75
CA ARG A 72 -7.01 3.34 -10.63
C ARG A 72 -7.28 3.93 -9.25
N PRO A 73 -6.25 4.32 -8.49
CA PRO A 73 -6.47 4.95 -7.18
C PRO A 73 -7.14 6.32 -7.36
N SER A 74 -8.09 6.63 -6.47
CA SER A 74 -8.74 7.95 -6.43
C SER A 74 -7.82 9.04 -5.90
N ALA A 75 -6.86 8.68 -5.05
CA ALA A 75 -5.85 9.57 -4.50
C ALA A 75 -4.51 8.84 -4.37
N VAL A 76 -3.41 9.58 -4.52
CA VAL A 76 -2.04 9.10 -4.34
C VAL A 76 -1.28 10.14 -3.52
N THR A 77 -0.50 9.69 -2.55
CA THR A 77 0.36 10.53 -1.71
C THR A 77 1.61 9.75 -1.34
N ASP A 78 2.62 10.43 -0.81
CA ASP A 78 3.85 9.85 -0.32
C ASP A 78 4.20 10.40 1.07
N GLN A 79 4.65 9.49 1.94
CA GLN A 79 5.09 9.78 3.31
C GLN A 79 6.34 8.99 3.68
N THR A 80 7.14 8.58 2.69
CA THR A 80 8.49 8.08 2.95
C THR A 80 9.34 9.16 3.59
N SER A 81 10.45 8.77 4.21
CA SER A 81 11.42 9.72 4.80
C SER A 81 12.27 10.42 3.72
N ALA A 82 11.68 10.83 2.60
CA ALA A 82 12.36 11.41 1.45
C ALA A 82 13.17 12.69 1.75
N HIS A 83 12.98 13.28 2.94
CA HIS A 83 13.77 14.39 3.45
C HIS A 83 15.20 13.98 3.87
N ASP A 84 15.45 12.72 4.22
CA ASP A 84 16.77 12.18 4.57
C ASP A 84 17.17 11.12 3.54
N LEU A 85 17.99 11.53 2.57
CA LEU A 85 18.41 10.67 1.47
C LEU A 85 19.34 9.52 1.90
N VAL A 86 19.94 9.59 3.09
CA VAL A 86 20.94 8.61 3.54
C VAL A 86 20.32 7.59 4.49
N ASN A 87 19.45 8.03 5.41
CA ASN A 87 18.89 7.16 6.46
C ASN A 87 17.38 6.89 6.30
N GLY A 88 16.78 7.40 5.23
CA GLY A 88 15.32 7.46 5.05
C GLY A 88 14.60 6.16 4.75
#